data_AF-A0A269Z0K1-F1
#
_entry.id   AF-A0A269Z0K1-F1
#
_cell.length_a   1.000
_cell.length_b   1.000
_cell.length_c   1.000
_cell.angle_alpha   90.00
_cell.angle_beta   90.00
_cell.angle_gamma   90.00
#
_symmetry.space_group_name_H-M   'P 1'
#
loop_
_entity.id
_entity.type
_entity.pdbx_description
1 polymer ?
#
loop_
_entity_poly.entity_id
_entity_poly.type
_entity_poly.pdbx_seq_one_letter_code
_entity_poly.pdbx_strand_id
1 'polypeptide(L)' 'MNAVNSKKDALNGKENLANAKQNANQAIDGLTHLTNPQKEALKQLVDQSTTVAEVKDNENKAQAVDTAMEHLNQSVA' A
#
# COMPACT_ATOMS: atom_id res chain seq x y z
N MET A 1 -35.30 2.38 10.33
CA MET A 1 -33.94 2.10 10.85
C MET A 1 -32.91 2.16 9.70
N ASN A 2 -32.79 3.28 8.97
CA ASN A 2 -32.06 3.29 7.67
C ASN A 2 -30.92 4.32 7.56
N ALA A 3 -30.56 5.03 8.63
CA ALA A 3 -29.43 5.96 8.63
C ALA A 3 -28.24 5.48 9.47
N VAL A 4 -28.49 4.62 10.46
CA VAL A 4 -27.47 4.14 11.41
C VAL A 4 -26.60 3.04 10.77
N ASN A 5 -27.19 2.14 9.99
CA ASN A 5 -26.45 1.05 9.33
C ASN A 5 -25.53 1.58 8.21
N SER A 6 -26.00 2.50 7.38
CA SER A 6 -25.17 3.13 6.34
C SER A 6 -24.01 3.96 6.91
N LYS A 7 -24.20 4.59 8.07
CA LYS A 7 -23.09 5.26 8.79
C LYS A 7 -22.11 4.27 9.40
N LYS A 8 -22.59 3.13 9.93
CA LYS A 8 -21.74 2.08 10.49
C LYS A 8 -20.87 1.43 9.41
N ASP A 9 -21.43 1.11 8.25
CA ASP A 9 -20.69 0.51 7.14
C ASP A 9 -19.72 1.52 6.49
N ALA A 10 -20.10 2.80 6.41
CA ALA A 10 -19.21 3.86 5.92
C ALA A 10 -18.09 4.23 6.90
N LEU A 11 -18.32 4.14 8.22
CA LEU A 11 -17.29 4.30 9.25
C LEU A 11 -16.30 3.13 9.19
N ASN A 12 -16.82 1.89 9.17
CA ASN A 12 -15.99 0.69 9.08
C ASN A 12 -15.21 0.66 7.76
N GLY A 13 -15.81 1.05 6.63
CA GLY A 13 -15.12 1.09 5.34
C GLY A 13 -13.99 2.11 5.28
N LYS A 14 -14.18 3.31 5.85
CA LYS A 14 -13.15 4.35 5.91
C LYS A 14 -12.04 4.02 6.89
N GLU A 15 -12.38 3.47 8.06
CA GLU A 15 -11.40 3.03 9.06
C GLU A 15 -10.58 1.83 8.52
N ASN A 16 -11.24 0.85 7.91
CA ASN A 16 -10.56 -0.28 7.26
C ASN A 16 -9.62 0.18 6.16
N LEU A 17 -10.04 1.16 5.35
CA LEU A 17 -9.18 1.74 4.31
C LEU A 17 -7.97 2.46 4.90
N ALA A 18 -8.16 3.29 5.94
CA ALA A 18 -7.07 3.99 6.60
C ALA A 18 -6.05 3.01 7.22
N ASN A 19 -6.54 1.98 7.92
CA ASN A 19 -5.71 0.92 8.49
C ASN A 19 -4.95 0.14 7.40
N ALA A 20 -5.63 -0.19 6.29
CA ALA A 20 -4.98 -0.85 5.16
C ALA A 20 -3.86 0.02 4.58
N LYS A 21 -4.10 1.32 4.38
CA LYS A 21 -3.08 2.26 3.88
C LYS A 21 -1.89 2.34 4.82
N GLN A 22 -2.14 2.47 6.12
CA GLN A 22 -1.07 2.52 7.12
C GLN A 22 -0.22 1.24 7.09
N ASN A 23 -0.86 0.07 7.09
CA ASN A 23 -0.14 -1.21 7.04
C ASN A 23 0.68 -1.36 5.76
N ALA A 24 0.11 -0.99 4.61
CA ALA A 24 0.82 -1.03 3.33
C ALA A 24 2.01 -0.05 3.30
N ASN A 25 1.85 1.17 3.81
CA ASN A 25 2.93 2.14 3.93
C ASN A 25 4.07 1.64 4.85
N GLN A 26 3.73 0.98 5.97
CA GLN A 26 4.72 0.34 6.85
C GLN A 26 5.43 -0.82 6.16
N ALA A 27 4.70 -1.65 5.41
CA ALA A 27 5.29 -2.72 4.62
C ALA A 27 6.28 -2.16 3.57
N ILE A 28 5.92 -1.09 2.87
CA ILE A 28 6.78 -0.41 1.88
C ILE A 28 8.05 0.14 2.55
N ASP A 29 7.93 0.75 3.73
CA ASP A 29 9.09 1.27 4.45
C ASP A 29 10.10 0.15 4.79
N GLY A 30 9.60 -1.07 5.05
CA GLY A 30 10.41 -2.27 5.33
C GLY A 30 11.09 -2.93 4.12
N LEU A 31 10.74 -2.55 2.88
CA LEU A 31 11.36 -3.11 1.67
C LEU A 31 12.82 -2.65 1.56
N THR A 32 13.76 -3.57 1.43
CA THR A 32 15.21 -3.28 1.61
C THR A 32 15.96 -2.99 0.33
N HIS A 33 15.39 -3.33 -0.83
CA HIS A 33 16.05 -3.16 -2.13
C HIS A 33 15.56 -1.92 -2.89
N LEU A 34 14.44 -1.33 -2.44
CA LEU A 34 13.93 -0.07 -2.97
C LEU A 34 14.74 1.15 -2.51
N THR A 35 14.96 2.07 -3.45
CA THR A 35 15.45 3.42 -3.16
C THR A 35 14.38 4.30 -2.50
N ASN A 36 14.79 5.37 -1.79
CA ASN A 36 13.84 6.30 -1.16
C ASN A 36 12.80 6.88 -2.15
N PRO A 37 13.17 7.33 -3.37
CA PRO A 37 12.18 7.83 -4.33
C PRO A 37 11.19 6.75 -4.79
N GLN A 38 11.63 5.49 -4.94
CA GLN A 38 10.72 4.38 -5.28
C GLN A 38 9.72 4.13 -4.15
N LYS A 39 10.18 4.13 -2.89
CA LYS A 39 9.30 4.01 -1.71
C LYS A 39 8.28 5.14 -1.67
N GLU A 40 8.72 6.39 -1.85
CA GLU A 40 7.82 7.56 -1.84
C GLU A 40 6.74 7.46 -2.93
N ALA A 41 7.11 7.09 -4.16
CA ALA A 41 6.14 6.93 -5.25
C ALA A 41 5.12 5.82 -4.96
N LEU A 42 5.54 4.68 -4.40
CA LEU A 42 4.65 3.58 -4.04
C LEU A 42 3.71 3.97 -2.88
N LYS A 43 4.21 4.71 -1.87
CA LYS A 43 3.39 5.23 -0.78
C LYS A 43 2.35 6.24 -1.28
N GLN A 44 2.71 7.09 -2.25
CA GLN A 44 1.75 7.99 -2.90
C GLN A 44 0.62 7.22 -3.61
N LEU A 45 0.93 6.09 -4.27
CA LEU A 45 -0.10 5.24 -4.88
C LEU A 45 -1.03 4.61 -3.82
N VAL A 46 -0.47 4.14 -2.70
CA VAL A 46 -1.25 3.63 -1.56
C VAL A 46 -2.16 4.73 -0.99
N ASP A 47 -1.64 5.94 -0.81
CA ASP A 47 -2.39 7.06 -0.27
C ASP A 47 -3.53 7.53 -1.20
N GLN A 48 -3.35 7.37 -2.52
CA GLN A 48 -4.37 7.66 -3.54
C GLN A 48 -5.46 6.58 -3.66
N SER A 49 -5.24 5.36 -3.14
CA SER A 49 -6.22 4.28 -3.20
C SER A 49 -7.54 4.67 -2.52
N THR A 50 -8.66 4.30 -3.13
CA THR A 50 -10.01 4.57 -2.65
C THR A 50 -10.69 3.34 -2.06
N THR A 51 -10.11 2.15 -2.28
CA THR A 51 -10.60 0.87 -1.75
C THR A 51 -9.47 0.06 -1.11
N VAL A 52 -9.82 -0.86 -0.20
CA VAL A 52 -8.86 -1.77 0.43
C VAL A 52 -8.20 -2.70 -0.61
N ALA A 53 -8.92 -3.08 -1.65
CA ALA A 53 -8.38 -3.88 -2.75
C ALA A 53 -7.28 -3.12 -3.51
N GLU A 54 -7.51 -1.86 -3.86
CA GLU A 54 -6.49 -1.01 -4.50
C GLU A 54 -5.25 -0.81 -3.61
N VAL A 55 -5.44 -0.68 -2.29
CA VAL A 55 -4.31 -0.65 -1.35
C VAL A 55 -3.50 -1.94 -1.42
N LYS A 56 -4.18 -3.10 -1.40
CA LYS A 56 -3.50 -4.40 -1.46
C LYS A 56 -2.78 -4.62 -2.79
N ASP A 57 -3.38 -4.18 -3.90
CA ASP A 57 -2.74 -4.24 -5.21
C ASP A 57 -1.48 -3.38 -5.26
N ASN A 58 -1.50 -2.19 -4.67
CA ASN A 58 -0.33 -1.31 -4.61
C ASN A 58 0.76 -1.85 -3.67
N GLU A 59 0.40 -2.52 -2.57
CA GLU A 59 1.34 -3.25 -1.70
C GLU A 59 2.02 -4.40 -2.48
N ASN A 60 1.26 -5.19 -3.23
CA ASN A 60 1.79 -6.29 -4.05
C ASN A 60 2.72 -5.75 -5.16
N LYS A 61 2.38 -4.62 -5.78
CA LYS A 61 3.26 -3.93 -6.73
C LYS A 61 4.57 -3.53 -6.06
N ALA A 62 4.53 -2.97 -4.84
CA ALA A 62 5.73 -2.60 -4.12
C ALA A 62 6.66 -3.80 -3.88
N GLN A 63 6.11 -4.94 -3.47
CA GLN A 63 6.86 -6.19 -3.30
C GLN A 63 7.50 -6.65 -4.62
N ALA A 64 6.76 -6.60 -5.73
CA ALA A 64 7.29 -6.98 -7.04
C ALA A 64 8.44 -6.06 -7.51
N VAL A 65 8.34 -4.74 -7.23
CA VAL A 65 9.42 -3.78 -7.54
C VAL A 65 10.65 -4.06 -6.67
N ASP A 66 10.47 -4.40 -5.39
CA ASP A 66 11.57 -4.73 -4.49
C ASP A 66 12.33 -5.98 -4.96
N THR A 67 11.62 -7.05 -5.32
CA THR A 67 12.23 -8.24 -5.94
C THR A 67 12.96 -7.92 -7.24
N ALA A 68 12.38 -7.07 -8.10
CA ALA A 68 13.05 -6.66 -9.33
C ALA A 68 14.35 -5.87 -9.06
N MET A 69 14.36 -5.03 -8.02
CA MET A 69 15.55 -4.28 -7.59
C MET A 69 16.61 -5.19 -6.98
N GLU A 70 16.22 -6.22 -6.23
CA GLU A 70 17.14 -7.25 -5.74
C GLU A 70 17.86 -7.93 -6.92
N HIS A 71 17.09 -8.43 -7.90
CA HIS A 71 17.66 -9.09 -9.08
C HIS A 71 18.56 -8.15 -9.90
N LEU A 72 18.15 -6.88 -10.04
CA LEU A 72 18.98 -5.88 -10.71
C LEU A 72 20.32 -5.72 -9.99
N ASN A 73 20.30 -5.52 -8.67
CA ASN A 73 21.51 -5.39 -7.86
C ASN A 73 22.42 -6.63 -7.96
N GLN A 74 21.85 -7.83 -8.00
CA GLN A 74 22.61 -9.08 -8.21
C GLN A 74 23.22 -9.18 -9.60
N SER A 75 22.55 -8.68 -10.64
CA SER A 75 23.02 -8.73 -12.03
C SER A 75 24.15 -7.74 -12.35
N VAL A 76 24.28 -6.69 -11.54
CA VAL A 76 25.29 -5.63 -11.71
C VAL A 76 26.44 -5.71 -10.71
N ALA A 77 26.37 -6.64 -9.75
CA ALA A 77 27.42 -6.92 -8.76
C ALA A 77 28.52 -7.83 -9.34
#